data_AF-A0A316Z466-F1
#
_entry.id   AF-A0A316Z466-F1
#
_cell.length_a   1.000
_cell.length_b   1.000
_cell.length_c   1.000
_cell.angle_alpha   90.00
_cell.angle_beta   90.00
_cell.angle_gamma   90.00
#
_symmetry.space_group_name_H-M   'P 1'
#
loop_
_entity.id
_entity.type
_entity.pdbx_description
1 polymer ?
#
loop_
_entity_poly.entity_id
_entity_poly.type
_entity_poly.pdbx_seq_one_letter_code
_entity_poly.pdbx_strand_id
1 'polypeptide(L)'
;MSFRPTLALLSKASRLPLSSKKGNKDFYKGTRTPNVLLRKRIALADKHGMQLYDEFGRPATWNKRTHRIDEARVPAYIVPPGLADTPLRPYVYMGPASSSGVPMPAPGYPGGPKMEPKRGLDADYYEAVSEEIWQRREAADGEGSGSKR
;
A
#
# COMPACT_ATOMS: atom_id res chain seq x y z
N MET A 1 8.52 60.01 11.32
CA MET A 1 9.42 58.84 11.26
C MET A 1 8.56 57.59 11.04
N SER A 2 8.73 56.90 9.91
CA SER A 2 7.92 55.71 9.56
C SER A 2 8.58 54.46 10.14
N PHE A 3 7.89 53.75 11.03
CA PHE A 3 8.31 52.46 11.55
C PHE A 3 8.11 51.39 10.47
N ARG A 4 9.20 50.86 9.90
CA ARG A 4 9.16 49.63 9.11
C ARG A 4 9.18 48.44 10.06
N PRO A 5 8.13 47.58 10.11
CA PRO A 5 8.22 46.34 10.87
C PRO A 5 9.32 45.48 10.25
N THR A 6 10.31 45.11 11.06
CA THR A 6 11.32 44.14 10.70
C THR A 6 10.63 42.83 10.29
N LEU A 7 10.84 42.39 9.05
CA LEU A 7 10.32 41.11 8.57
C LEU A 7 10.76 40.03 9.57
N ALA A 8 9.81 39.29 10.13
CA ALA A 8 10.03 38.19 11.09
C ALA A 8 10.81 36.99 10.50
N LEU A 9 11.47 37.16 9.36
CA LEU A 9 12.38 36.22 8.71
C LEU A 9 13.65 35.96 9.54
N LEU A 10 14.02 36.89 10.43
CA LEU A 10 15.09 36.73 11.43
C LEU A 10 14.55 36.43 12.84
N SER A 11 13.26 36.06 12.95
CA SER A 11 12.69 35.68 14.24
C SER A 11 13.16 34.27 14.61
N LYS A 12 13.68 34.15 15.83
CA LYS A 12 14.28 32.95 16.39
C LYS A 12 13.43 31.72 16.09
N ALA A 13 14.02 30.74 15.42
CA ALA A 13 13.43 29.46 15.04
C ALA A 13 13.08 28.53 16.23
N SER A 14 12.76 29.08 17.42
CA SER A 14 12.63 28.32 18.66
C SER A 14 11.35 27.50 18.75
N ARG A 15 10.34 27.77 17.90
CA ARG A 15 9.06 27.04 17.87
C ARG A 15 8.92 26.06 16.72
N LEU A 16 9.97 25.89 15.91
CA LEU A 16 9.93 24.88 14.85
C LEU A 16 10.02 23.47 15.45
N PRO A 17 9.31 22.48 14.86
CA PRO A 17 9.40 21.11 15.33
C PRO A 17 10.84 20.58 15.20
N LEU A 18 11.33 19.94 16.26
CA LEU A 18 12.67 19.34 16.28
C LEU A 18 12.81 18.28 15.20
N SER A 19 13.90 18.31 14.44
CA SER A 19 14.30 17.23 13.54
C SER A 19 15.30 16.30 14.22
N SER A 20 15.50 15.10 13.67
CA SER A 20 16.48 14.12 14.18
C SER A 20 17.93 14.63 14.18
N LYS A 21 18.22 15.77 13.52
CA LYS A 21 19.55 16.38 13.43
C LYS A 21 19.78 17.54 14.41
N LYS A 22 18.75 17.97 15.15
CA LYS A 22 18.79 19.17 16.00
C LYS A 22 18.73 18.87 17.51
N GLY A 23 18.78 17.61 17.91
CA GLY A 23 18.76 17.19 19.32
C GLY A 23 20.15 16.77 19.84
N ASN A 24 20.22 16.43 21.13
CA ASN A 24 21.42 15.88 21.77
C ASN A 24 21.59 14.38 21.44
N LYS A 25 22.63 13.73 22.01
CA LYS A 25 22.93 12.30 21.80
C LYS A 25 21.76 11.37 22.17
N ASP A 26 20.92 11.79 23.11
CA ASP A 26 19.81 10.99 23.64
C ASP A 26 18.49 11.27 22.89
N PHE A 27 18.45 12.30 22.04
CA PHE A 27 17.27 12.64 21.27
C PHE A 27 17.16 11.76 20.02
N TYR A 28 16.31 10.74 20.11
CA TYR A 28 15.92 9.92 18.95
C TYR A 28 14.56 10.36 18.41
N LYS A 29 14.50 10.64 17.10
CA LYS A 29 13.25 10.88 16.38
C LYS A 29 13.17 9.94 15.18
N GLY A 30 12.12 9.12 15.13
CA GLY A 30 11.88 8.18 14.04
C GLY A 30 11.43 8.84 12.74
N THR A 31 11.62 8.13 11.63
CA THR A 31 11.30 8.56 10.25
C THR A 31 10.06 7.86 9.67
N ARG A 32 9.20 7.31 10.53
CA ARG A 32 8.07 6.42 10.17
C ARG A 32 8.47 5.10 9.51
N THR A 33 9.75 4.73 9.56
CA THR A 33 10.17 3.37 9.23
C THR A 33 9.51 2.39 10.23
N PRO A 34 8.85 1.32 9.75
CA PRO A 34 8.17 0.38 10.63
C PRO A 34 9.17 -0.37 11.52
N ASN A 35 8.71 -0.83 12.67
CA ASN A 35 9.52 -1.71 13.51
C ASN A 35 9.43 -3.15 12.99
N VAL A 36 10.45 -3.55 12.22
CA VAL A 36 10.61 -4.90 11.64
C VAL A 36 11.35 -5.88 12.56
N LEU A 37 11.65 -5.49 13.80
CA LEU A 37 12.38 -6.36 14.71
C LEU A 37 11.45 -7.33 15.43
N LEU A 38 11.91 -8.56 15.60
CA LEU A 38 11.22 -9.56 16.40
C LEU A 38 11.13 -9.04 17.82
N ARG A 39 9.91 -8.91 18.36
CA ARG A 39 9.72 -8.49 19.74
C ARG A 39 9.53 -9.73 20.60
N LYS A 40 10.48 -10.02 21.48
CA LYS A 40 10.19 -10.86 22.64
C LYS A 40 9.38 -9.98 23.60
N ARG A 41 8.10 -10.31 23.87
CA ARG A 41 7.43 -9.71 25.05
C ARG A 41 8.19 -10.23 26.25
N ILE A 42 8.81 -9.33 26.99
CA ILE A 42 9.49 -9.67 28.24
C ILE A 42 8.60 -9.12 29.34
N ALA A 43 8.13 -10.00 30.22
CA ALA A 43 7.52 -9.57 31.46
C ALA A 43 8.53 -8.65 32.18
N LEU A 44 8.09 -7.45 32.56
CA LEU A 44 8.95 -6.50 33.27
C LEU A 44 9.11 -6.88 34.73
N ALA A 45 8.11 -7.60 35.26
CA ALA A 45 8.05 -8.07 36.62
C ALA A 45 7.50 -9.51 36.65
N ASP A 46 7.85 -10.24 37.71
CA ASP A 46 7.26 -11.52 38.04
C ASP A 46 5.77 -11.36 38.43
N LYS A 47 5.03 -12.46 38.55
CA LYS A 47 3.63 -12.50 39.02
C LYS A 47 3.40 -11.83 40.38
N HIS A 48 4.47 -11.66 41.17
CA HIS A 48 4.46 -10.98 42.47
C HIS A 48 4.86 -9.49 42.39
N GLY A 49 5.05 -8.94 41.19
CA GLY A 49 5.41 -7.53 40.99
C GLY A 49 6.90 -7.20 41.15
N MET A 50 7.75 -8.21 41.36
CA MET A 50 9.20 -8.02 41.51
C MET A 50 9.87 -7.80 40.15
N GLN A 51 10.70 -6.75 40.03
CA GLN A 51 11.43 -6.41 38.79
C GLN A 51 12.29 -7.57 38.31
N LEU A 52 12.13 -7.95 37.05
CA LEU A 52 12.96 -8.99 36.42
C LEU A 52 14.29 -8.41 35.95
N TYR A 53 15.34 -9.24 35.97
CA TYR A 53 16.69 -8.87 35.55
C TYR A 53 17.20 -9.84 34.48
N ASP A 54 18.17 -9.36 33.70
CA ASP A 54 18.92 -10.13 32.70
C ASP A 54 19.97 -11.05 33.35
N GLU A 55 20.53 -11.97 32.56
CA GLU A 55 21.69 -12.81 32.93
C GLU A 55 22.90 -11.96 33.37
N PHE A 56 22.98 -10.71 32.90
CA PHE A 56 24.00 -9.73 33.28
C PHE A 56 23.58 -8.78 34.41
N GLY A 57 22.50 -9.06 35.13
CA GLY A 57 22.03 -8.25 36.26
C GLY A 57 21.43 -6.88 35.87
N ARG A 58 21.07 -6.68 34.60
CA ARG A 58 20.44 -5.44 34.12
C ARG A 58 18.92 -5.55 34.20
N PRO A 59 18.17 -4.52 34.62
CA PRO A 59 16.72 -4.61 34.72
C PRO A 59 16.11 -4.91 33.35
N ALA A 60 15.19 -5.87 33.30
CA ALA A 60 14.43 -6.23 32.12
C ALA A 60 13.53 -5.04 31.75
N THR A 61 13.85 -4.41 30.63
CA THR A 61 13.07 -3.30 30.07
C THR A 61 12.21 -3.78 28.90
N TRP A 62 11.14 -3.04 28.62
CA TRP A 62 10.14 -3.36 27.57
C TRP A 62 10.75 -3.43 26.16
N ASN A 63 11.97 -2.90 26.03
CA ASN A 63 12.65 -2.70 24.76
C ASN A 63 13.97 -3.48 24.72
N LYS A 64 14.01 -4.75 25.17
CA LYS A 64 15.11 -5.62 24.74
C LYS A 64 14.99 -5.78 23.24
N ARG A 65 15.82 -5.02 22.52
CA ARG A 65 15.90 -5.03 21.08
C ARG A 65 16.55 -6.35 20.68
N THR A 66 15.75 -7.28 20.18
CA THR A 66 16.29 -8.48 19.55
C THR A 66 17.02 -8.07 18.27
N HIS A 67 18.18 -8.66 18.01
CA HIS A 67 18.96 -8.40 16.78
C HIS A 67 18.36 -9.07 15.53
N ARG A 68 17.25 -9.78 15.67
CA ARG A 68 16.60 -10.56 14.61
C ARG A 68 15.44 -9.79 14.00
N ILE A 69 15.32 -9.89 12.68
CA ILE A 69 14.20 -9.35 11.90
C ILE A 69 13.00 -10.31 12.02
N ASP A 70 11.81 -9.75 12.15
CA ASP A 70 10.53 -10.45 12.05
C ASP A 70 10.04 -10.36 10.60
N GLU A 71 10.29 -11.41 9.82
CA GLU A 71 9.96 -11.47 8.39
C GLU A 71 8.47 -11.21 8.13
N ALA A 72 7.58 -11.58 9.06
CA ALA A 72 6.14 -11.34 8.94
C ALA A 72 5.77 -9.84 9.00
N ARG A 73 6.67 -8.98 9.50
CA ARG A 73 6.48 -7.52 9.57
C ARG A 73 7.20 -6.76 8.47
N VAL A 74 8.00 -7.44 7.66
CA VAL A 74 8.72 -6.82 6.55
C VAL A 74 7.72 -6.59 5.42
N PRO A 75 7.51 -5.35 4.96
CA PRO A 75 6.63 -5.09 3.83
C PRO A 75 7.23 -5.70 2.55
N ALA A 76 6.43 -6.47 1.83
CA ALA A 76 6.79 -7.03 0.54
C ALA A 76 5.97 -6.38 -0.58
N TYR A 77 6.63 -6.04 -1.69
CA TYR A 77 5.99 -5.55 -2.90
C TYR A 77 5.91 -6.69 -3.91
N ILE A 78 4.71 -7.21 -4.12
CA ILE A 78 4.47 -8.35 -5.01
C ILE A 78 4.40 -7.84 -6.45
N VAL A 79 5.29 -8.34 -7.31
CA VAL A 79 5.29 -8.06 -8.74
C VAL A 79 4.61 -9.23 -9.45
N PRO A 80 3.51 -9.02 -10.18
CA PRO A 80 2.85 -10.10 -10.90
C PRO A 80 3.76 -10.66 -12.01
N PRO A 81 3.73 -11.98 -12.25
CA PRO A 81 4.50 -12.59 -13.33
C PRO A 81 4.03 -12.06 -14.69
N GLY A 82 4.94 -11.89 -15.64
CA GLY A 82 4.63 -11.38 -16.98
C GLY A 82 4.32 -9.88 -17.07
N LEU A 83 4.43 -9.11 -15.98
CA LEU A 83 4.16 -7.66 -16.00
C LEU A 83 4.97 -6.93 -17.07
N ALA A 84 6.23 -7.33 -17.27
CA ALA A 84 7.14 -6.74 -18.26
C ALA A 84 6.71 -7.01 -19.72
N ASP A 85 6.00 -8.11 -19.95
CA ASP A 85 5.56 -8.55 -21.28
C ASP A 85 4.17 -8.03 -21.64
N THR A 86 3.48 -7.38 -20.69
CA THR A 86 2.13 -6.86 -20.93
C THR A 86 2.15 -5.76 -22.00
N PRO A 87 1.16 -5.71 -22.90
CA PRO A 87 1.01 -4.61 -23.85
C PRO A 87 0.51 -3.32 -23.17
N LEU A 88 0.17 -3.39 -21.88
CA LEU A 88 -0.38 -2.28 -21.12
C LEU A 88 0.69 -1.21 -20.88
N ARG A 89 0.36 0.03 -21.22
CA ARG A 89 1.21 1.21 -21.01
C ARG A 89 0.51 2.16 -20.02
N PRO A 90 1.27 2.98 -19.28
CA PRO A 90 0.69 3.96 -18.36
C PRO A 90 -0.12 5.06 -19.09
N TYR A 91 0.07 5.21 -20.40
CA TYR A 91 -0.60 6.23 -21.22
C TYR A 91 -1.44 5.58 -22.32
N VAL A 92 -2.53 6.25 -22.68
CA VAL A 92 -3.47 5.83 -23.72
C VAL A 92 -3.36 6.76 -24.92
N TYR A 93 -3.45 6.20 -26.13
CA TYR A 93 -3.47 6.97 -27.36
C TYR A 93 -4.84 7.64 -27.57
N MET A 94 -4.86 8.96 -27.82
CA MET A 94 -6.10 9.75 -27.98
C MET A 94 -6.34 10.23 -29.42
N GLY A 95 -5.54 9.80 -30.39
CA GLY A 95 -5.68 10.22 -31.79
C GLY A 95 -6.71 9.41 -32.59
N PRO A 96 -6.88 9.72 -33.88
CA PRO A 96 -7.83 9.03 -34.74
C PRO A 96 -7.46 7.53 -34.87
N ALA A 97 -8.47 6.66 -34.80
CA ALA A 97 -8.32 5.20 -34.73
C ALA A 97 -7.49 4.56 -35.88
N SER A 98 -7.32 5.27 -37.00
CA SER A 98 -6.62 4.78 -38.19
C SER A 98 -5.09 4.72 -38.05
N SER A 99 -4.49 5.35 -37.02
CA SER A 99 -3.04 5.53 -36.96
C SER A 99 -2.33 4.81 -35.81
N SER A 100 -2.84 3.64 -35.37
CA SER A 100 -2.22 2.74 -34.37
C SER A 100 -2.58 2.95 -32.88
N GLY A 101 -3.87 3.08 -32.55
CA GLY A 101 -4.36 3.02 -31.18
C GLY A 101 -5.40 1.92 -31.00
N VAL A 102 -5.34 1.18 -29.88
CA VAL A 102 -6.50 0.42 -29.41
C VAL A 102 -7.62 1.44 -29.15
N PRO A 103 -8.82 1.29 -29.72
CA PRO A 103 -9.91 2.23 -29.50
C PRO A 103 -10.23 2.31 -28.01
N MET A 104 -10.64 3.50 -27.55
CA MET A 104 -11.07 3.66 -26.16
C MET A 104 -12.19 2.66 -25.86
N PRO A 105 -12.01 1.73 -24.90
CA PRO A 105 -13.08 0.81 -24.55
C PRO A 105 -14.25 1.60 -23.97
N ALA A 106 -15.47 1.18 -24.29
CA ALA A 106 -16.66 1.71 -23.64
C ALA A 106 -16.55 1.50 -22.12
N PRO A 107 -17.03 2.44 -21.28
CA PRO A 107 -17.03 2.25 -19.84
C PRO A 107 -17.80 0.99 -19.43
N GLY A 108 -17.16 0.13 -18.64
CA GLY A 108 -17.74 -1.13 -18.15
C GLY A 108 -17.07 -2.38 -18.71
N TYR A 109 -17.69 -3.53 -18.48
CA TYR A 109 -17.22 -4.81 -19.01
C TYR A 109 -17.38 -4.87 -20.54
N PRO A 110 -16.36 -5.31 -21.32
CA PRO A 110 -16.46 -5.40 -22.77
C PRO A 110 -17.64 -6.26 -23.26
N GLY A 111 -18.58 -5.60 -23.93
CA GLY A 111 -19.80 -6.21 -24.43
C GLY A 111 -20.83 -6.54 -23.36
N GLY A 112 -20.60 -6.17 -22.09
CA GLY A 112 -21.59 -6.36 -21.03
C GLY A 112 -22.57 -5.20 -20.92
N PRO A 113 -23.53 -5.27 -19.97
CA PRO A 113 -24.46 -4.19 -19.72
C PRO A 113 -23.70 -2.89 -19.39
N LYS A 114 -24.23 -1.77 -19.92
CA LYS A 114 -23.66 -0.44 -19.69
C LYS A 114 -23.65 -0.13 -18.20
N MET A 115 -22.47 0.15 -17.65
CA MET A 115 -22.32 0.55 -16.26
C MET A 115 -22.95 1.94 -16.06
N GLU A 116 -24.05 2.04 -15.33
CA GLU A 116 -24.67 3.33 -15.04
C GLU A 116 -23.92 4.06 -13.92
N PRO A 117 -23.69 5.39 -14.02
CA PRO A 117 -22.93 6.14 -13.01
C PRO A 117 -23.50 6.08 -11.59
N LYS A 118 -24.81 5.86 -11.44
CA LYS A 118 -25.50 5.82 -10.14
C LYS A 118 -25.68 4.41 -9.58
N ARG A 119 -25.55 3.37 -10.41
CA ARG A 119 -25.84 1.96 -10.08
C ARG A 119 -24.70 0.99 -10.44
N GLY A 120 -23.58 1.52 -10.94
CA GLY A 120 -22.50 0.72 -11.52
C GLY A 120 -21.72 -0.12 -10.52
N LEU A 121 -21.84 0.16 -9.22
CA LEU A 121 -21.22 -0.62 -8.15
C LEU A 121 -22.25 -1.41 -7.34
N ASP A 122 -23.43 -1.67 -7.91
CA ASP A 122 -24.49 -2.44 -7.26
C ASP A 122 -24.29 -3.95 -7.47
N ALA A 123 -24.78 -4.74 -6.52
CA ALA A 123 -24.71 -6.20 -6.57
C ALA A 123 -25.37 -6.76 -7.84
N ASP A 124 -26.58 -6.29 -8.17
CA ASP A 124 -27.35 -6.70 -9.34
C ASP A 124 -26.57 -6.51 -10.65
N TYR A 125 -25.78 -5.43 -10.76
CA TYR A 125 -24.94 -5.19 -11.94
C TYR A 125 -23.85 -6.25 -12.08
N TYR A 126 -23.16 -6.56 -10.99
CA TYR A 126 -22.09 -7.56 -11.00
C TYR A 126 -22.63 -8.98 -11.17
N GLU A 127 -23.81 -9.30 -10.65
CA GLU A 127 -24.49 -10.57 -10.90
C GLU A 127 -24.77 -10.75 -12.40
N ALA A 128 -25.40 -9.76 -13.04
CA ALA A 128 -25.69 -9.82 -14.47
C ALA A 128 -24.41 -9.98 -15.33
N VAL A 129 -23.35 -9.22 -15.02
CA VAL A 129 -22.05 -9.35 -15.71
C VAL A 129 -21.45 -10.75 -15.48
N SER A 130 -21.58 -11.30 -14.27
CA SER A 130 -21.04 -12.62 -13.94
C SER A 130 -21.76 -13.75 -14.70
N GLU A 131 -23.09 -13.72 -14.75
CA GLU A 131 -23.89 -14.69 -15.50
C GLU A 131 -23.55 -14.67 -16.98
N GLU A 132 -23.40 -13.47 -17.55
CA GLU A 132 -23.01 -13.30 -18.94
C GLU A 132 -21.60 -13.86 -19.22
N ILE A 133 -20.64 -13.63 -18.32
CA ILE A 133 -19.29 -14.21 -18.42
C ILE A 133 -19.36 -15.74 -18.43
N TRP A 134 -20.17 -16.32 -17.55
CA TRP A 134 -20.35 -17.77 -17.47
C TRP A 134 -20.97 -18.34 -18.74
N GLN A 135 -22.05 -17.75 -19.23
CA GLN A 135 -22.71 -18.17 -20.48
C GLN A 135 -21.75 -18.10 -21.67
N ARG A 136 -20.94 -17.03 -21.80
CA ARG A 136 -19.94 -16.90 -22.86
C ARG A 136 -18.86 -17.99 -22.79
N ARG A 137 -18.44 -18.36 -21.58
CA ARG A 137 -17.47 -19.46 -21.38
C ARG A 137 -18.07 -20.80 -21.77
N GLU A 138 -19.28 -21.10 -21.31
CA GLU A 138 -19.98 -22.35 -21.66
C GLU A 138 -20.20 -22.48 -23.17
N ALA A 139 -20.57 -21.39 -23.85
CA ALA A 139 -20.70 -21.38 -25.32
C ALA A 139 -19.35 -21.64 -26.02
N ALA A 140 -18.27 -21.01 -25.57
CA ALA A 140 -16.93 -21.19 -26.14
C ALA A 140 -16.40 -22.62 -25.93
N ASP A 141 -16.62 -23.20 -24.74
CA ASP A 141 -16.24 -24.57 -24.42
C ASP A 141 -17.09 -25.59 -25.19
N GLY A 142 -18.36 -25.28 -25.45
CA GLY A 142 -19.28 -26.10 -26.25
C GLY A 142 -18.89 -26.18 -27.74
N GLU A 143 -18.53 -25.05 -28.36
CA GLU A 143 -18.12 -24.99 -29.77
C GLU A 143 -16.76 -25.70 -30.04
N GLY A 144 -15.86 -25.72 -29.05
CA GLY A 144 -14.57 -26.42 -29.14
C GLY A 144 -14.67 -27.95 -29.20
N SER A 145 -15.82 -28.53 -28.83
CA SER A 145 -16.05 -29.99 -28.81
C SER A 145 -16.59 -30.57 -30.12
N GLY A 146 -17.05 -29.72 -31.06
CA GLY A 146 -17.67 -30.13 -32.32
C GLY A 146 -16.76 -30.21 -33.54
N SER A 147 -15.52 -29.72 -33.45
CA SER A 147 -14.57 -29.62 -34.60
C SER A 147 -13.37 -30.56 -34.45
N LYS A 148 -13.63 -31.85 -34.23
CA LYS A 148 -12.70 -32.94 -34.50
C LYS A 148 -13.48 -34.14 -35.05
N ARG A 149 -13.69 -34.16 -36.37
CA ARG A 149 -13.90 -35.37 -37.16
C ARG A 149 -13.12 -35.24 -38.45
#